data_AF-A0A1B6L354-F1
#
_entry.id   AF-A0A1B6L354-F1
#
_cell.length_a   1.000
_cell.length_b   1.000
_cell.length_c   1.000
_cell.angle_alpha   90.00
_cell.angle_beta   90.00
_cell.angle_gamma   90.00
#
_symmetry.space_group_name_H-M   'P 1'
#
loop_
_entity.id
_entity.type
_entity.pdbx_description
1 polymer ?
#
loop_
_entity_poly.entity_id
_entity_poly.type
_entity_poly.pdbx_seq_one_letter_code
_entity_poly.pdbx_strand_id
1 'polypeptide(L)'
;MGDINVNILQENNDNTNIEEFLSCFNISRLKLPPTRITNTTSTSIDWICTNIEPENNQTSVIASGLSDHSAQLALLNLNVNIAKSISNKKRNFSRGSIELLQLNLRNQDWKQVHQTEEVNSAYNIFNNIIQSN
;
A
#
# COMPACT_ATOMS: atom_id res chain seq x y z
N MET A 1 -6.07 6.37 3.44
CA MET A 1 -6.41 5.09 4.10
C MET A 1 -5.19 4.65 4.90
N GLY A 2 -5.35 3.98 6.04
CA GLY A 2 -4.23 3.49 6.85
C GLY A 2 -4.57 3.37 8.33
N ASP A 3 -3.61 2.92 9.13
CA ASP A 3 -3.73 2.82 10.59
C ASP A 3 -3.26 4.14 11.25
N ILE A 4 -4.16 4.79 11.99
CA ILE A 4 -3.87 6.03 12.73
C ILE A 4 -3.87 5.80 14.24
N ASN A 5 -4.20 4.60 14.72
CA ASN A 5 -4.29 4.25 16.13
C ASN A 5 -5.27 5.13 16.96
N VAL A 6 -6.24 5.78 16.31
CA VAL A 6 -7.29 6.58 16.98
C VAL A 6 -8.67 5.97 16.72
N ASN A 7 -9.34 5.54 17.79
CA ASN A 7 -10.62 4.83 17.71
C ASN A 7 -11.79 5.78 17.43
N ILE A 8 -12.35 5.75 16.22
CA ILE A 8 -13.52 6.59 15.85
C ILE A 8 -14.81 6.20 16.57
N LEU A 9 -14.88 5.02 17.17
CA LEU A 9 -16.07 4.55 17.91
C LEU A 9 -16.16 5.13 19.33
N GLN A 10 -15.16 5.89 19.77
CA GLN A 10 -15.10 6.50 21.09
C GLN A 10 -15.02 8.02 20.98
N GLU A 11 -15.78 8.74 21.79
CA GLU A 11 -15.62 10.18 21.91
C GLU A 11 -14.34 10.51 22.70
N ASN A 12 -13.41 11.21 22.06
CA ASN A 12 -12.17 11.69 22.69
C ASN A 12 -11.64 12.92 21.94
N ASN A 13 -10.72 13.64 22.58
CA ASN A 13 -10.12 14.84 22.01
C ASN A 13 -9.30 14.55 20.74
N ASP A 14 -8.74 13.35 20.60
CA ASP A 14 -7.95 12.99 19.42
C ASP A 14 -8.82 12.92 18.16
N ASN A 15 -10.04 12.37 18.26
CA ASN A 15 -11.01 12.38 17.17
C ASN A 15 -11.40 13.82 16.82
N THR A 16 -11.72 14.65 17.81
CA THR A 16 -12.06 16.07 17.58
C THR A 16 -10.93 16.80 16.85
N ASN A 17 -9.69 16.69 17.33
CA ASN A 17 -8.53 17.33 16.72
C ASN A 17 -8.29 16.86 15.28
N ILE A 18 -8.48 15.56 15.02
CA ILE A 18 -8.35 15.00 13.67
C ILE A 18 -9.46 15.52 12.75
N GLU A 19 -10.71 15.52 13.20
CA GLU A 19 -11.84 15.99 12.42
C GLU A 19 -11.70 17.48 12.09
N GLU A 20 -11.30 18.30 13.06
CA GLU A 20 -11.00 19.72 12.85
C GLU A 20 -9.87 19.91 11.82
N PHE A 21 -8.76 19.18 11.97
CA PHE A 21 -7.63 19.26 11.03
C PHE A 21 -8.04 18.86 9.61
N LEU A 22 -8.79 17.76 9.45
CA LEU A 22 -9.26 17.31 8.13
C LEU A 22 -10.25 18.29 7.49
N SER A 23 -11.08 18.95 8.31
CA SER A 23 -12.05 19.94 7.84
C SER A 23 -11.38 21.14 7.16
N CYS A 24 -10.17 21.53 7.61
CA CYS A 24 -9.37 22.60 6.98
C CYS A 24 -9.03 22.31 5.50
N PHE A 25 -9.08 21.05 5.08
CA PHE A 25 -8.79 20.61 3.72
C PHE A 25 -10.03 20.09 2.97
N ASN A 26 -11.23 20.31 3.51
CA ASN A 26 -12.48 19.76 2.97
C ASN A 26 -12.44 18.22 2.86
N ILE A 27 -11.77 17.58 3.80
CA ILE A 27 -11.68 16.11 3.91
C ILE A 27 -12.49 15.70 5.13
N SER A 28 -13.22 14.59 5.03
CA SER A 28 -13.90 13.95 6.15
C SER A 28 -13.33 12.55 6.38
N ARG A 29 -13.31 12.11 7.64
CA ARG A 29 -13.04 10.73 8.00
C ARG A 29 -14.34 9.94 7.95
N LEU A 30 -14.37 8.89 7.12
CA LEU A 30 -15.54 8.03 7.00
C LEU A 30 -15.67 7.15 8.26
N LYS A 31 -16.89 7.04 8.78
CA LYS A 31 -17.19 6.14 9.91
C LYS A 31 -17.13 4.70 9.44
N LEU A 32 -16.26 3.90 10.05
CA LEU A 32 -16.09 2.48 9.76
C LEU A 32 -16.56 1.65 10.96
N PRO A 33 -17.05 0.42 10.72
CA PRO A 33 -17.16 -0.57 11.78
C PRO A 33 -15.76 -0.94 12.30
N PRO A 34 -15.65 -1.69 13.42
CA PRO A 34 -14.37 -2.10 13.97
C PRO A 34 -13.42 -2.68 12.92
N THR A 35 -12.21 -2.11 12.84
CA THR A 35 -11.16 -2.51 11.90
C THR A 35 -10.10 -3.34 12.59
N ARG A 36 -10.00 -3.30 13.92
CA ARG A 36 -9.18 -4.18 14.73
C ARG A 36 -10.05 -4.90 15.75
N ILE A 37 -10.02 -6.23 15.73
CA ILE A 37 -10.79 -7.09 16.62
C ILE A 37 -9.82 -8.07 17.28
N THR A 38 -9.71 -7.98 18.59
CA THR A 38 -8.93 -8.90 19.42
C THR A 38 -9.89 -9.76 20.25
N ASN A 39 -9.35 -10.65 21.10
CA ASN A 39 -10.16 -11.46 22.00
C ASN A 39 -10.91 -10.63 23.06
N THR A 40 -10.46 -9.40 23.34
CA THR A 40 -11.00 -8.57 24.43
C THR A 40 -11.54 -7.23 23.96
N THR A 41 -11.17 -6.76 22.77
CA THR A 41 -11.52 -5.43 22.28
C THR A 41 -11.93 -5.43 20.82
N SER A 42 -12.75 -4.44 20.45
CA SER A 42 -13.19 -4.18 19.08
C SER A 42 -13.11 -2.67 18.84
N THR A 43 -12.14 -2.24 18.04
CA THR A 43 -11.84 -0.81 17.81
C THR A 43 -11.77 -0.49 16.33
N SER A 44 -12.11 0.74 15.95
CA SER A 44 -11.96 1.24 14.58
C SER A 44 -10.83 2.26 14.54
N ILE A 45 -9.61 1.75 14.42
CA ILE A 45 -8.38 2.55 14.47
C ILE A 45 -7.72 2.78 13.10
N ASP A 46 -8.20 2.08 12.08
CA ASP A 46 -7.90 2.43 10.70
C ASP A 46 -8.87 3.52 10.21
N TRP A 47 -8.43 4.32 9.25
CA TRP A 47 -9.23 5.40 8.68
C TRP A 47 -9.31 5.34 7.16
N ILE A 48 -10.44 5.79 6.63
CA ILE A 48 -10.59 6.18 5.24
C ILE A 48 -11.00 7.65 5.28
N CYS A 49 -10.20 8.51 4.66
CA CYS A 49 -10.48 9.94 4.58
C CYS A 49 -10.65 10.34 3.13
N THR A 50 -11.66 11.15 2.84
CA THR A 50 -11.97 11.59 1.48
C THR A 50 -12.65 12.96 1.47
N ASN A 51 -12.50 13.68 0.38
CA ASN A 51 -13.28 14.86 0.02
C ASN A 51 -14.43 14.54 -0.94
N ILE A 52 -14.70 13.26 -1.20
CA ILE A 52 -15.80 12.80 -2.04
C ILE A 52 -17.09 12.80 -1.23
N GLU A 53 -18.17 13.28 -1.83
CA GLU A 53 -19.49 13.31 -1.21
C GLU A 53 -19.96 11.91 -0.76
N PRO A 54 -20.65 11.78 0.38
CA PRO A 54 -21.12 10.51 0.93
C PRO A 54 -21.90 9.63 -0.05
N GLU A 55 -22.74 10.21 -0.91
CA GLU A 55 -23.51 9.48 -1.91
C GLU A 55 -22.65 8.83 -3.02
N ASN A 56 -21.43 9.32 -3.20
CA ASN A 56 -20.49 8.85 -4.21
C ASN A 56 -19.40 7.95 -3.63
N ASN A 57 -19.50 7.59 -2.35
CA ASN A 57 -18.60 6.63 -1.74
C ASN A 57 -19.34 5.55 -0.95
N GLN A 58 -18.79 4.35 -0.95
CA GLN A 58 -19.25 3.23 -0.14
C GLN A 58 -18.05 2.59 0.53
N THR A 59 -18.17 2.26 1.81
CA THR A 59 -17.10 1.63 2.57
C THR A 59 -17.58 0.37 3.25
N SER A 60 -16.67 -0.60 3.39
CA SER A 60 -16.90 -1.80 4.18
C SER A 60 -15.60 -2.33 4.75
N VAL A 61 -15.72 -3.20 5.76
CA VAL A 61 -14.59 -3.90 6.36
C VAL A 61 -14.69 -5.38 6.01
N ILE A 62 -13.56 -5.98 5.63
CA ILE A 62 -13.45 -7.38 5.22
C ILE A 62 -12.55 -8.09 6.22
N ALA A 63 -13.12 -8.99 7.01
CA ALA A 63 -12.37 -9.86 7.92
C ALA A 63 -11.67 -10.95 7.10
N SER A 64 -10.34 -10.87 6.98
CA SER A 64 -9.54 -11.89 6.28
C SER A 64 -9.25 -13.12 7.14
N GLY A 65 -9.36 -13.00 8.46
CA GLY A 65 -8.96 -14.03 9.42
C GLY A 65 -7.44 -14.24 9.54
N LEU A 66 -6.63 -13.40 8.89
CA LEU A 66 -5.16 -13.51 8.87
C LEU A 66 -4.47 -12.66 9.94
N SER A 67 -5.19 -11.70 10.52
CA SER A 67 -4.70 -10.73 11.51
C SER A 67 -5.86 -10.30 12.42
N ASP A 68 -5.54 -9.66 13.55
CA ASP A 68 -6.50 -8.90 14.35
C ASP A 68 -7.01 -7.64 13.62
N HIS A 69 -6.30 -7.17 12.58
CA HIS A 69 -6.80 -6.15 11.67
C HIS A 69 -7.61 -6.75 10.50
N SER A 70 -8.69 -6.06 10.16
CA SER A 70 -9.54 -6.32 9.00
C SER A 70 -9.21 -5.36 7.87
N ALA A 71 -9.31 -5.85 6.63
CA ALA A 71 -9.05 -5.04 5.45
C ALA A 71 -10.17 -3.99 5.26
N GLN A 72 -9.81 -2.80 4.77
CA GLN A 72 -10.78 -1.76 4.46
C GLN A 72 -11.03 -1.68 2.95
N LEU A 73 -12.29 -1.67 2.54
CA LEU A 73 -12.72 -1.49 1.16
C LEU A 73 -13.39 -0.12 1.01
N ALA A 74 -13.04 0.61 -0.04
CA ALA A 74 -13.74 1.82 -0.46
C ALA A 74 -14.07 1.74 -1.96
N LEU A 75 -15.36 1.86 -2.29
CA LEU A 75 -15.84 2.06 -3.66
C LEU A 75 -16.13 3.54 -3.85
N LEU A 76 -15.59 4.12 -4.93
CA LEU A 76 -15.75 5.52 -5.28
C LEU A 76 -16.42 5.62 -6.65
N ASN A 77 -17.60 6.23 -6.69
CA ASN A 77 -18.34 6.51 -7.92
C ASN A 77 -17.90 7.86 -8.47
N LEU A 78 -16.89 7.84 -9.34
CA LEU A 78 -16.34 9.03 -9.95
C LEU A 78 -16.94 9.25 -11.34
N ASN A 79 -17.58 10.40 -11.56
CA ASN A 79 -18.00 10.83 -12.90
C ASN A 79 -16.78 11.31 -13.70
N VAL A 80 -15.97 10.37 -14.17
CA VAL A 80 -14.76 10.67 -14.93
C VAL A 80 -15.08 10.64 -16.42
N ASN A 81 -15.04 11.80 -17.08
CA ASN A 81 -14.91 11.88 -18.53
C ASN A 81 -13.46 11.50 -18.91
N ILE A 82 -13.16 10.20 -18.93
CA ILE A 82 -11.83 9.71 -19.27
C ILE A 82 -11.64 9.85 -20.79
N ALA A 83 -10.98 10.91 -21.24
CA ALA A 83 -10.28 10.85 -22.52
C ALA A 83 -9.21 9.75 -22.40
N LYS A 84 -9.47 8.57 -22.99
CA LYS A 84 -8.61 7.39 -22.85
C LYS A 84 -7.25 7.64 -23.50
N SER A 85 -6.25 7.94 -22.67
CA SER A 85 -4.85 7.60 -22.93
C SER A 85 -4.26 7.02 -21.65
N ILE A 86 -4.65 5.77 -21.35
CA ILE A 86 -4.04 5.03 -20.24
C ILE A 86 -2.73 4.45 -20.77
N SER A 87 -1.64 5.22 -20.66
CA SER A 87 -0.29 4.70 -20.84
C SER A 87 0.12 3.91 -19.60
N ASN A 88 -0.07 2.60 -19.62
CA ASN A 88 0.46 1.72 -18.59
C ASN A 88 1.91 1.35 -18.91
N LYS A 89 2.84 1.68 -18.01
CA LYS A 89 4.19 1.11 -18.03
C LYS A 89 4.11 -0.30 -17.47
N LYS A 90 4.40 -1.30 -18.29
CA LYS A 90 4.56 -2.70 -17.87
C LYS A 90 5.96 -3.19 -18.20
N ARG A 91 6.51 -4.07 -17.37
CA ARG A 91 7.77 -4.76 -17.69
C ARG A 91 7.52 -5.69 -18.89
N ASN A 92 8.40 -5.64 -19.88
CA ASN A 92 8.31 -6.52 -21.04
C ASN A 92 8.92 -7.88 -20.70
N PHE A 93 8.08 -8.92 -20.61
CA PHE A 93 8.47 -10.33 -20.42
C PHE A 93 8.42 -11.13 -21.73
N SER A 94 8.67 -10.48 -22.86
CA SER A 94 8.85 -11.19 -24.13
C SER A 94 9.96 -12.23 -24.03
N ARG A 95 9.90 -13.24 -24.90
CA ARG A 95 10.97 -14.24 -25.02
C ARG A 95 12.35 -13.59 -25.22
N GLY A 96 12.44 -12.61 -26.11
CA GLY A 96 13.71 -11.90 -26.38
C GLY A 96 14.24 -11.10 -25.19
N SER A 97 13.37 -10.44 -24.41
CA SER A 97 13.82 -9.71 -23.20
C SER A 97 14.27 -10.66 -22.10
N ILE A 98 13.66 -11.84 -21.98
CA ILE A 98 14.11 -12.88 -21.05
C ILE A 98 15.43 -13.49 -21.51
N GLU A 99 15.58 -13.81 -22.79
CA GLU A 99 16.83 -14.34 -23.37
C GLU A 99 17.99 -13.35 -23.20
N LEU A 100 17.74 -12.05 -23.41
CA LEU A 100 18.73 -11.00 -23.19
C LEU A 100 19.12 -10.90 -21.71
N LEU A 101 18.15 -10.95 -20.78
CA LEU A 101 18.43 -10.98 -19.34
C LEU A 101 19.29 -12.20 -18.97
N GLN A 102 18.95 -13.38 -19.47
CA GLN A 102 19.73 -14.59 -19.20
C GLN A 102 21.15 -14.49 -19.75
N LEU A 103 21.34 -13.94 -20.95
CA LEU A 103 22.65 -13.70 -21.53
C LEU A 103 23.47 -12.75 -20.66
N ASN A 104 22.88 -11.62 -20.25
CA ASN A 104 23.54 -10.64 -19.40
C ASN A 104 23.98 -11.27 -18.07
N LEU A 105 23.09 -12.01 -17.40
CA LEU A 105 23.40 -12.68 -16.12
C LEU A 105 24.48 -13.76 -16.28
N ARG A 106 24.49 -14.52 -17.36
CA ARG A 106 25.52 -15.55 -17.63
C ARG A 106 26.91 -14.95 -17.86
N ASN A 107 26.97 -13.74 -18.39
CA ASN A 107 28.23 -13.06 -18.70
C ASN A 107 28.83 -12.29 -17.51
N GLN A 108 28.13 -12.23 -16.36
CA GLN A 108 28.67 -11.61 -15.15
C GLN A 108 29.59 -12.56 -14.38
N ASP A 109 30.63 -11.99 -13.77
CA ASP A 109 31.48 -12.72 -12.83
C ASP A 109 30.86 -12.73 -11.43
N TRP A 110 30.34 -13.90 -11.04
CA TRP A 110 29.72 -14.10 -9.73
C TRP A 110 30.71 -14.53 -8.65
N LYS A 111 31.99 -14.71 -8.98
CA LYS A 111 33.00 -15.23 -8.05
C LYS A 111 33.12 -14.34 -6.82
N GLN A 112 33.12 -13.02 -6.98
CA GLN A 112 33.19 -12.08 -5.86
C GLN A 112 31.98 -12.19 -4.92
N VAL A 113 30.78 -12.40 -5.45
CA VAL A 113 29.57 -12.60 -4.64
C VAL A 113 29.68 -13.88 -3.82
N HIS A 114 30.13 -14.98 -4.43
CA HIS A 114 30.23 -16.28 -3.76
C HIS A 114 31.40 -16.41 -2.78
N GLN A 115 32.47 -15.63 -2.96
CA GLN A 115 33.66 -15.69 -2.12
C GLN A 115 33.64 -14.68 -0.98
N THR A 116 32.67 -13.77 -0.94
CA THR A 116 32.53 -12.79 0.14
C THR A 116 31.79 -13.42 1.32
N GLU A 117 32.46 -13.54 2.46
CA GLU A 117 31.88 -14.13 3.68
C GLU A 117 30.84 -13.22 4.35
N GLU A 118 31.06 -11.90 4.29
CA GLU A 118 30.16 -10.93 4.92
C GLU A 118 28.91 -10.71 4.06
N VAL A 119 27.75 -10.98 4.64
CA VAL A 119 26.47 -11.05 3.93
C VAL A 119 26.08 -9.73 3.26
N ASN A 120 26.24 -8.60 3.95
CA ASN A 120 25.86 -7.30 3.37
C ASN A 120 26.77 -6.91 2.21
N SER A 121 28.06 -7.22 2.31
CA SER A 121 29.05 -7.00 1.27
C SER A 121 28.77 -7.87 0.06
N ALA A 122 28.45 -9.15 0.25
CA ALA A 122 28.03 -10.03 -0.85
C ALA A 122 26.75 -9.51 -1.54
N TYR A 123 25.77 -9.03 -0.77
CA TYR A 123 24.55 -8.41 -1.31
C TYR A 123 24.85 -7.13 -2.10
N ASN A 124 25.71 -6.25 -1.58
CA ASN A 124 26.07 -5.01 -2.25
C ASN A 124 26.78 -5.28 -3.59
N ILE A 125 27.68 -6.26 -3.64
CA ILE A 125 28.34 -6.71 -4.88
C ILE A 125 27.29 -7.23 -5.88
N PHE A 126 26.39 -8.12 -5.43
CA PHE A 126 25.29 -8.61 -6.25
C PHE A 126 24.44 -7.45 -6.82
N ASN A 127 24.02 -6.52 -5.97
CA ASN A 127 23.16 -5.42 -6.36
C ASN A 127 23.86 -4.49 -7.36
N ASN A 128 25.15 -4.24 -7.20
CA ASN A 128 25.94 -3.45 -8.15
C ASN A 128 26.04 -4.12 -9.53
N ILE A 129 26.18 -5.46 -9.59
CA ILE A 129 26.18 -6.24 -10.84
C ILE A 129 24.82 -6.16 -11.54
N ILE A 130 23.72 -6.19 -10.79
CA ILE A 130 22.37 -6.14 -11.35
C ILE A 130 22.01 -4.73 -11.85
N GLN A 131 22.48 -3.68 -11.19
CA GLN A 131 22.17 -2.28 -11.55
C GLN A 131 23.02 -1.72 -12.70
N SER A 132 24.17 -2.34 -13.01
CA SER A 132 25.05 -1.92 -14.10
C SER A 132 24.66 -2.49 -15.48
N ASN A 133 23.62 -3.33 -15.54
CA ASN A 133 23.02 -3.89 -16.76
C ASN A 133 21.64 -3.27 -17.04
#